data_AF-A0A6J1VW55-F1
#
_entry.id   AF-A0A6J1VW55-F1
#
_cell.length_a   1.000
_cell.length_b   1.000
_cell.length_c   1.000
_cell.angle_alpha   90.00
_cell.angle_beta   90.00
_cell.angle_gamma   90.00
#
_symmetry.space_group_name_H-M   'P 1'
#
loop_
_entity.id
_entity.type
_entity.pdbx_description
1 polymer ?
#
loop_
_entity_poly.entity_id
_entity_poly.type
_entity_poly.pdbx_seq_one_letter_code
_entity_poly.pdbx_strand_id
1 'polypeptide(L)' 'MSTEKAIREDQVEILEYNFTRISKNPDRATLDLIAAEAGLSVEEVLEWFKKRLGEWRKSEGLPSESRSVRD' A
#
# COMPACT_ATOMS: atom_id res chain seq x y z
N MET A 1 20.98 11.98 -11.09
CA MET A 1 19.69 12.65 -11.01
C MET A 1 18.77 11.74 -10.21
N SER A 2 18.52 12.06 -8.94
CA SER A 2 17.60 11.29 -8.11
C SER A 2 16.20 11.74 -8.45
N THR A 3 15.55 11.05 -9.38
CA THR A 3 14.14 11.26 -9.65
C THR A 3 13.36 10.61 -8.51
N GLU A 4 12.97 11.41 -7.51
CA GLU A 4 11.80 11.08 -6.69
C GLU A 4 10.61 11.01 -7.65
N LYS A 5 10.33 9.81 -8.14
CA LYS A 5 9.27 9.58 -9.11
C LYS A 5 7.96 9.66 -8.32
N ALA A 6 7.30 10.81 -8.38
CA ALA A 6 5.96 10.95 -7.85
C ALA A 6 5.04 9.95 -8.58
N ILE A 7 4.39 9.07 -7.82
CA ILE A 7 3.39 8.16 -8.38
C ILE A 7 2.25 9.02 -8.92
N ARG A 8 1.92 8.82 -10.20
CA ARG A 8 0.89 9.60 -10.89
C ARG A 8 -0.51 9.22 -10.40
N GLU A 9 -1.47 10.10 -10.61
CA GLU A 9 -2.87 9.90 -10.19
C GLU A 9 -3.48 8.60 -10.73
N ASP A 10 -3.26 8.29 -12.02
CA ASP A 10 -3.71 7.03 -12.64
C ASP A 10 -3.08 5.78 -12.00
N GLN A 11 -1.84 5.89 -11.55
CA GLN A 11 -1.16 4.81 -10.85
C GLN A 11 -1.68 4.68 -9.42
N VAL A 12 -1.96 5.81 -8.74
CA VAL A 12 -2.58 5.81 -7.42
C VAL A 12 -3.97 5.18 -7.47
N GLU A 13 -4.78 5.45 -8.49
CA GLU A 13 -6.09 4.81 -8.66
C GLU A 13 -5.99 3.28 -8.72
N ILE A 14 -5.04 2.76 -9.50
CA ILE A 14 -4.77 1.31 -9.60
C ILE A 14 -4.33 0.75 -8.24
N LEU A 15 -3.39 1.42 -7.57
CA LEU A 15 -2.86 0.98 -6.27
C LEU A 15 -3.94 0.98 -5.19
N GLU A 16 -4.77 2.02 -5.15
CA GLU A 16 -5.83 2.17 -4.15
C GLU A 16 -6.99 1.20 -4.38
N TYR A 17 -7.35 0.95 -5.64
CA TYR A 17 -8.28 -0.11 -6.01
C TYR A 17 -7.78 -1.46 -5.49
N ASN A 18 -6.53 -1.82 -5.79
CA ASN A 18 -5.95 -3.08 -5.36
C ASN A 18 -5.84 -3.18 -3.83
N PHE A 19 -5.44 -2.11 -3.15
CA PHE A 19 -5.35 -2.05 -1.68
C PHE A 19 -6.70 -2.25 -0.99
N THR A 20 -7.75 -1.65 -1.55
CA THR A 20 -9.09 -1.67 -0.93
C THR A 20 -9.88 -2.92 -1.31
N ARG A 21 -9.76 -3.39 -2.56
CA ARG A 21 -10.59 -4.45 -3.14
C ARG A 21 -9.95 -5.82 -3.10
N ILE A 22 -8.62 -5.93 -3.20
CA ILE A 22 -7.91 -7.20 -3.27
C ILE A 22 -7.35 -7.56 -1.89
N SER A 23 -6.36 -6.81 -1.41
CA SER A 23 -5.74 -7.04 -0.11
C SER A 23 -4.94 -5.83 0.32
N LYS A 24 -4.96 -5.54 1.63
CA LYS A 24 -4.12 -4.50 2.26
C LYS A 24 -2.68 -4.97 2.49
N ASN A 25 -2.43 -6.28 2.39
CA ASN A 25 -1.11 -6.90 2.49
C ASN A 25 -0.98 -8.00 1.43
N PRO A 26 -0.81 -7.62 0.15
CA PRO A 26 -0.67 -8.57 -0.95
C PRO A 26 0.67 -9.32 -0.88
N ASP A 27 0.65 -10.59 -1.28
CA ASP A 27 1.86 -11.41 -1.47
C ASP A 27 2.70 -10.91 -2.65
N ARG A 28 3.96 -11.37 -2.72
CA ARG A 28 4.93 -10.98 -3.75
C ARG A 28 4.37 -11.12 -5.17
N ALA A 29 3.71 -12.24 -5.48
CA ALA A 29 3.13 -12.49 -6.80
C ALA A 29 2.05 -11.45 -7.16
N THR A 30 1.22 -11.05 -6.19
CA THR A 30 0.20 -10.01 -6.39
C THR A 30 0.84 -8.63 -6.57
N LEU A 31 1.90 -8.32 -5.83
CA LEU A 31 2.67 -7.09 -6.02
C LEU A 31 3.29 -7.00 -7.41
N ASP A 32 3.84 -8.10 -7.94
CA ASP A 32 4.38 -8.17 -9.30
C ASP A 32 3.30 -7.87 -10.36
N LEU A 33 2.08 -8.39 -10.18
CA LEU A 33 0.95 -8.10 -11.08
C LEU A 33 0.52 -6.62 -11.02
N ILE A 34 0.39 -6.07 -9.81
CA ILE A 34 0.00 -4.66 -9.61
C ILE A 34 1.07 -3.72 -10.17
N ALA A 35 2.36 -4.05 -9.98
CA ALA A 35 3.47 -3.29 -10.53
C ALA A 35 3.43 -3.25 -12.06
N ALA A 36 3.16 -4.39 -12.70
CA ALA A 36 3.00 -4.45 -14.15
C ALA A 36 1.77 -3.64 -14.63
N GLU A 37 0.64 -3.72 -13.93
CA GLU A 37 -0.59 -3.00 -14.27
C GLU A 37 -0.43 -1.48 -14.12
N ALA A 38 0.18 -1.04 -13.02
CA ALA A 38 0.45 0.38 -12.77
C ALA A 38 1.65 0.92 -13.58
N GLY A 39 2.47 0.08 -14.19
CA GLY A 39 3.72 0.51 -14.82
C GLY A 39 4.75 1.05 -13.82
N LEU A 40 4.78 0.44 -12.63
CA LEU A 40 5.67 0.76 -11.52
C LEU A 40 6.62 -0.41 -11.24
N SER A 41 7.66 -0.13 -10.47
CA SER A 41 8.52 -1.18 -9.92
C SER A 41 7.86 -1.81 -8.70
N VAL A 42 8.11 -3.09 -8.46
CA VAL A 42 7.60 -3.81 -7.28
C VAL A 42 7.98 -3.11 -5.98
N GLU A 43 9.18 -2.53 -5.92
CA GLU A 43 9.66 -1.76 -4.76
C GLU A 43 8.82 -0.49 -4.52
N GLU A 44 8.45 0.23 -5.59
CA GLU A 44 7.60 1.43 -5.51
C GLU A 44 6.19 1.06 -5.01
N VAL A 45 5.62 -0.01 -5.55
CA VAL A 45 4.32 -0.54 -5.10
C VAL A 45 4.38 -0.96 -3.64
N LEU A 46 5.42 -1.70 -3.24
CA LEU A 46 5.59 -2.17 -1.86
C LEU A 46 5.71 -0.99 -0.88
N GLU A 47 6.48 0.04 -1.22
CA GLU A 47 6.64 1.22 -0.39
C GLU A 47 5.32 1.97 -0.24
N TRP A 48 4.57 2.14 -1.34
CA TRP A 48 3.25 2.76 -1.32
C TRP A 48 2.27 1.97 -0.43
N PHE A 49 2.21 0.65 -0.58
CA PHE A 49 1.35 -0.21 0.24
C PHE A 49 1.70 -0.12 1.72
N LYS A 50 2.99 -0.09 2.09
CA LYS A 50 3.41 0.09 3.49
C LYS A 50 2.98 1.44 4.06
N LYS A 51 3.17 2.53 3.29
CA LYS A 51 2.74 3.88 3.69
C LYS A 51 1.22 3.92 3.86
N ARG A 52 0.46 3.43 2.87
CA ARG A 52 -1.00 3.43 2.87
C ARG A 52 -1.58 2.57 3.98
N LEU A 53 -0.99 1.41 4.28
CA LEU A 53 -1.37 0.56 5.40
C LEU A 53 -1.20 1.27 6.76
N GLY A 54 -0.13 2.04 6.91
CA GLY A 54 0.10 2.86 8.10
C GLY A 54 -0.95 3.96 8.28
N GLU A 55 -1.33 4.64 7.20
CA GLU A 55 -2.41 5.63 7.21
C GLU A 55 -3.76 4.99 7.53
N TRP A 56 -4.09 3.88 6.84
CA TRP A 56 -5.34 3.17 7.06
C TRP A 56 -5.48 2.70 8.51
N ARG A 57 -4.42 2.16 9.12
CA ARG A 57 -4.43 1.77 10.54
C ARG A 57 -4.75 2.95 11.47
N LYS A 58 -4.19 4.13 11.18
CA LYS A 58 -4.51 5.35 11.95
C LYS A 58 -5.97 5.77 11.76
N SER A 59 -6.48 5.72 10.53
CA SER A 59 -7.88 6.07 10.21
C SER A 59 -8.91 5.12 10.85
N GLU A 60 -8.62 3.83 10.92
CA GLU A 60 -9.49 2.84 11.58
C GLU A 60 -9.44 2.93 13.12
N GLY A 61 -8.57 3.77 13.68
CA GLY A 61 -8.35 3.83 15.13
C GLY A 61 -7.75 2.54 15.70
N LEU A 62 -7.15 1.70 14.84
CA LEU A 62 -6.48 0.48 15.28
C LEU A 62 -5.20 0.89 16.02
N PRO A 63 -5.04 0.51 17.31
CA PRO A 63 -3.82 0.81 18.03
C PRO A 63 -2.65 0.08 17.35
N SER A 64 -1.51 0.76 17.17
CA SER A 64 -0.29 0.19 16.57
C SER A 64 0.21 -1.05 17.31
N GLU A 65 -0.25 -1.27 18.54
CA GLU A 65 0.02 -2.44 19.36
C GLU A 65 -1.33 -2.97 19.85
N SER A 66 -1.58 -4.28 19.71
CA SER A 66 -2.69 -4.95 20.39
C SER A 66 -2.52 -4.81 21.90
N ARG A 67 -2.92 -3.67 22.47
CA ARG A 67 -2.98 -3.49 23.91
C ARG A 67 -4.13 -4.37 24.38
N SER A 68 -3.75 -5.56 24.86
CA SER A 68 -4.63 -6.51 25.53
C SER A 68 -5.61 -5.76 26.42
N VAL A 69 -6.90 -5.93 26.15
CA VAL A 69 -8.00 -5.35 26.92
C VAL A 69 -8.00 -5.93 28.35
N ARG A 70 -7.21 -5.31 29.23
CA ARG A 70 -7.27 -5.45 30.69
C ARG A 70 -6.78 -4.14 31.30
N ASP A 71 -7.69 -3.19 31.46
CA ASP A 71 -7.73 -2.32 32.63
C ASP A 71 -9.21 -2.18 33.03
#